data_AF-W4S5B0-F1
#
_entry.id   AF-W4S5B0-F1
#
_cell.length_a   1.000
_cell.length_b   1.000
_cell.length_c   1.000
_cell.angle_alpha   90.00
_cell.angle_beta   90.00
_cell.angle_gamma   90.00
#
_symmetry.space_group_name_H-M   'P 1'
#
loop_
_entity.id
_entity.type
_entity.pdbx_description
1 polymer ?
#
loop_
_entity_poly.entity_id
_entity_poly.type
_entity_poly.pdbx_seq_one_letter_code
_entity_poly.pdbx_strand_id
1 'polypeptide(L)'
;MLEERALAAVVAENQAIDAMLAPTAAAVAPANGQEMLGGRSWDWQRTSMPAGSTGIVRIQVQVRAAAQAQEIASLSVLRSAE
;
A
#
# COMPACT_ATOMS: atom_id res chain seq x y z
N MET A 1 -8.17 -14.22 12.21
CA MET A 1 -8.23 -14.52 10.76
C MET A 1 -9.04 -13.49 9.99
N LEU A 2 -10.37 -13.36 10.17
CA LEU A 2 -11.17 -12.37 9.44
C LEU A 2 -10.90 -10.92 9.90
N GLU A 3 -10.97 -10.68 11.22
CA GLU A 3 -10.69 -9.35 11.80
C GLU A 3 -9.29 -8.86 11.46
N GLU A 4 -8.28 -9.72 11.60
CA GLU A 4 -6.89 -9.43 11.23
C GLU A 4 -6.76 -9.05 9.75
N ARG A 5 -7.37 -9.82 8.84
CA ARG A 5 -7.38 -9.49 7.42
C ARG A 5 -8.10 -8.18 7.13
N ALA A 6 -9.19 -7.89 7.85
CA ALA A 6 -9.94 -6.64 7.70
C ALA A 6 -9.10 -5.43 8.16
N LEU A 7 -8.42 -5.52 9.30
CA LEU A 7 -7.51 -4.47 9.78
C LEU A 7 -6.33 -4.25 8.81
N ALA A 8 -5.71 -5.32 8.32
CA ALA A 8 -4.65 -5.22 7.32
C ALA A 8 -5.12 -4.57 6.01
N ALA A 9 -6.36 -4.86 5.59
CA ALA A 9 -6.95 -4.26 4.40
C ALA A 9 -7.20 -2.75 4.58
N VAL A 10 -7.61 -2.31 5.77
CA VAL A 10 -7.74 -0.88 6.10
C VAL A 10 -6.38 -0.18 6.02
N VAL A 11 -5.31 -0.78 6.57
CA VAL A 11 -3.95 -0.25 6.42
C VAL A 11 -3.57 -0.15 4.93
N ALA A 12 -3.85 -1.18 4.13
CA ALA A 12 -3.55 -1.15 2.70
C ALA A 12 -4.31 -0.03 1.96
N GLU A 13 -5.56 0.21 2.34
CA GLU A 13 -6.41 1.28 1.82
C GLU A 13 -5.90 2.67 2.22
N ASN A 14 -5.56 2.87 3.50
CA ASN A 14 -4.96 4.13 3.99
C ASN A 14 -3.71 4.49 3.19
N GLN A 15 -2.78 3.54 3.05
CA GLN A 15 -1.54 3.75 2.32
C GLN A 15 -1.73 3.96 0.81
N ALA A 16 -2.80 3.40 0.24
CA ALA A 16 -3.18 3.65 -1.15
C ALA A 16 -3.81 5.06 -1.30
N ILE A 17 -4.67 5.49 -0.38
CA ILE A 17 -5.24 6.85 -0.36
C ILE A 17 -4.12 7.88 -0.26
N ASP A 18 -3.17 7.70 0.65
CA ASP A 18 -1.99 8.56 0.77
C ASP A 18 -1.20 8.62 -0.54
N ALA A 19 -1.03 7.48 -1.20
CA ALA A 19 -0.37 7.41 -2.49
C ALA A 19 -1.15 8.12 -3.60
N MET A 20 -2.48 8.18 -3.54
CA MET A 20 -3.32 8.89 -4.50
C MET A 20 -3.29 10.41 -4.29
N LEU A 21 -3.13 10.86 -3.04
CA LEU A 21 -3.10 12.28 -2.66
C LEU A 21 -1.71 12.92 -2.74
N ALA A 22 -0.65 12.11 -2.71
CA ALA A 22 0.73 12.60 -2.75
C ALA A 22 1.11 13.26 -4.09
N PRO A 23 2.11 14.15 -4.12
CA PRO A 23 2.75 14.59 -5.36
C PRO A 23 3.24 13.41 -6.19
N THR A 24 3.14 13.49 -7.52
CA THR A 24 3.42 12.36 -8.43
C THR A 24 4.79 11.71 -8.17
N ALA A 25 5.85 12.51 -7.99
CA ALA A 25 7.18 12.01 -7.70
C ALA A 25 7.24 11.15 -6.41
N ALA A 26 6.52 11.55 -5.36
CA ALA A 26 6.46 10.82 -4.09
C ALA A 26 5.57 9.57 -4.17
N ALA A 27 4.52 9.62 -4.97
CA ALA A 27 3.60 8.50 -5.16
C ALA A 27 4.23 7.33 -5.92
N VAL A 28 5.05 7.63 -6.93
CA VAL A 28 5.73 6.61 -7.74
C VAL A 28 7.02 6.09 -7.09
N ALA A 29 7.64 6.86 -6.20
CA ALA A 29 8.79 6.39 -5.43
C ALA A 29 8.39 5.20 -4.53
N PRO A 30 9.23 4.15 -4.43
CA PRO A 30 9.04 3.10 -3.43
C PRO A 30 9.02 3.70 -2.02
N ALA A 31 8.12 3.20 -1.17
CA ALA A 31 8.01 3.62 0.22
C ALA A 31 7.67 2.42 1.12
N ASN A 32 8.02 2.49 2.39
CA ASN A 32 7.64 1.49 3.38
C ASN A 32 7.57 2.16 4.76
N GLY A 33 6.93 1.47 5.70
CA GLY A 33 6.80 1.96 7.06
C GLY A 33 5.97 1.04 7.92
N GLN A 34 5.60 1.57 9.08
CA GLN A 34 4.80 0.86 10.07
C GLN A 34 3.56 1.69 10.43
N GLU A 35 2.41 1.03 10.59
CA GLU A 35 1.15 1.65 11.05
C GLU A 35 0.60 0.92 12.27
N MET A 36 0.01 1.67 13.21
CA MET A 36 -0.65 1.11 14.39
C MET A 36 -2.17 1.15 14.18
N LEU A 37 -2.81 -0.01 14.13
CA LEU A 37 -4.27 -0.10 13.96
C LEU A 37 -4.83 -1.31 14.73
N GLY A 38 -5.91 -1.09 15.48
CA GLY A 38 -6.53 -2.14 16.30
C GLY A 38 -5.62 -2.64 17.42
N GLY A 39 -4.75 -1.78 17.96
CA GLY A 39 -3.77 -2.15 18.99
C GLY A 39 -2.63 -3.04 18.49
N ARG A 40 -2.45 -3.17 17.16
CA ARG A 40 -1.43 -3.99 16.52
C ARG A 40 -0.61 -3.18 15.54
N SER A 41 0.65 -3.58 15.39
CA SER A 41 1.57 -3.00 14.43
C SER A 41 1.56 -3.75 13.10
N TRP A 42 1.59 -2.99 12.01
CA TRP A 42 1.54 -3.46 10.63
C TRP A 42 2.71 -2.92 9.84
N ASP A 43 3.50 -3.81 9.23
CA ASP A 43 4.54 -3.41 8.28
C ASP A 43 3.89 -3.30 6.89
N TRP A 44 4.08 -2.15 6.23
CA TRP A 44 3.58 -1.92 4.89
C TRP A 44 4.70 -1.55 3.93
N GLN A 45 4.53 -1.95 2.67
CA GLN A 45 5.41 -1.57 1.57
C GLN A 45 4.59 -1.15 0.37
N ARG A 46 5.01 -0.06 -0.27
CA ARG A 46 4.44 0.49 -1.50
C ARG A 46 5.48 0.45 -2.61
N THR A 47 5.09 -0.11 -3.76
CA THR A 47 5.87 -0.09 -5.00
C THR A 47 5.02 0.41 -6.14
N SER A 48 5.66 0.94 -7.19
CA SER A 48 4.99 1.35 -8.41
C SER A 48 5.59 0.63 -9.61
N MET A 49 4.76 0.32 -10.60
CA MET A 49 5.17 -0.31 -11.86
C MET A 49 4.38 0.27 -13.04
N PRO A 50 4.96 0.39 -14.23
CA PRO A 50 4.21 0.80 -15.42
C PRO A 50 3.00 -0.11 -15.66
N ALA A 51 1.86 0.46 -16.08
CA ALA A 51 0.60 -0.27 -16.21
C ALA A 51 -0.03 -0.11 -17.60
N GLY A 52 0.50 -0.88 -18.57
CA GLY A 52 -0.10 -1.14 -19.89
C GLY A 52 -0.22 0.03 -20.86
N SER A 53 -0.41 1.25 -20.35
CA SER A 53 -0.57 2.49 -21.10
C SER A 53 0.47 3.52 -20.65
N THR A 54 0.92 4.35 -21.59
CA THR A 54 1.86 5.44 -21.32
C THR A 54 1.27 6.39 -20.27
N GLY A 55 2.08 6.80 -19.29
CA GLY A 55 1.64 7.71 -18.25
C GLY A 55 0.82 7.06 -17.13
N ILE A 56 0.45 5.77 -17.19
CA ILE A 56 -0.26 5.09 -16.10
C ILE A 56 0.68 4.18 -15.31
N VAL A 57 0.61 4.29 -14.00
CA VAL A 57 1.32 3.42 -13.06
C VAL A 57 0.32 2.63 -12.21
N ARG A 58 0.68 1.38 -11.92
CA ARG A 58 0.05 0.57 -10.88
C ARG A 58 0.85 0.77 -9.60
N ILE A 59 0.20 1.29 -8.59
CA ILE A 59 0.75 1.36 -7.24
C ILE A 59 0.23 0.15 -6.48
N GLN A 60 1.13 -0.67 -5.96
CA GLN A 60 0.82 -1.83 -5.14
C GLN A 60 1.23 -1.55 -3.70
N VAL A 61 0.32 -1.78 -2.77
CA VAL A 61 0.56 -1.79 -1.32
C VAL A 61 0.43 -3.21 -0.81
N GLN A 62 1.42 -3.66 -0.04
CA GLN A 62 1.42 -4.95 0.65
C GLN A 62 1.50 -4.68 2.15
N VAL A 63 0.73 -5.43 2.94
CA VAL A 63 0.65 -5.29 4.39
C VAL A 63 0.88 -6.63 5.06
N ARG A 64 1.73 -6.62 6.09
CA ARG A 64 2.13 -7.77 6.91
C ARG A 64 1.95 -7.41 8.38
N ALA A 65 1.71 -8.40 9.22
CA ALA A 65 1.85 -8.17 10.66
C ALA A 65 3.32 -7.88 10.97
N ALA A 66 3.58 -6.99 11.92
CA ALA A 66 4.95 -6.57 12.24
C ALA A 66 5.87 -7.76 12.54
N ALA A 67 7.08 -7.72 11.97
CA ALA A 67 8.09 -8.78 12.07
C ALA A 67 7.66 -10.16 11.52
N GLN A 68 6.61 -10.21 10.69
CA GLN A 68 6.18 -11.42 9.99
C GLN A 68 6.42 -11.29 8.49
N ALA A 69 6.81 -12.39 7.85
CA ALA A 69 7.05 -12.42 6.41
C ALA A 69 5.77 -12.52 5.57
N GLN A 70 4.69 -13.07 6.16
CA GLN A 70 3.47 -13.39 5.43
C GLN A 70 2.66 -12.13 5.12
N GLU A 71 2.32 -11.94 3.84
CA GLU A 71 1.33 -10.95 3.41
C GLU A 71 -0.05 -11.33 3.98
N ILE A 72 -0.68 -10.36 4.64
CA ILE A 72 -2.03 -10.48 5.19
C ILE A 72 -3.03 -9.82 4.25
N ALA A 73 -2.71 -8.65 3.71
CA ALA A 73 -3.53 -7.96 2.72
C ALA A 73 -2.68 -7.20 1.71
N SER A 74 -3.25 -6.97 0.54
CA SER A 74 -2.67 -6.10 -0.48
C SER A 74 -3.77 -5.35 -1.22
N LEU A 75 -3.40 -4.18 -1.74
CA LEU A 75 -4.27 -3.36 -2.58
C LEU A 75 -3.46 -2.84 -3.77
N SER A 76 -4.07 -2.82 -4.95
CA SER A 76 -3.50 -2.23 -6.15
C SER A 76 -4.43 -1.15 -6.69
N VAL A 77 -3.88 0.03 -6.94
CA VAL A 77 -4.59 1.15 -7.56
C VAL A 77 -3.88 1.60 -8.83
N LEU A 78 -4.63 2.15 -9.78
CA LEU A 78 -4.08 2.77 -10.98
C LEU A 78 -4.11 4.28 -10.80
N ARG A 79 -3.01 4.93 -11.19
CA ARG A 79 -2.83 6.38 -11.08
C ARG A 79 -2.17 6.93 -12.36
N SER A 80 -2.55 8.13 -12.76
CA SER A 80 -1.77 8.90 -13.75
C SER A 80 -0.46 9.43 -13.14
N ALA A 81 0.63 9.26 -13.86
CA ALA A 81 1.96 9.75 -13.54
C ALA A 81 2.33 11.02 -14.33
N GLU A 82 1.36 11.61 -15.03
CA GLU A 82 1.47 12.90 -15.72
C GLU A 82 1.15 14.08 -14.79
#